data_AF-A0A897N9F6-F1
#
_entry.id   AF-A0A897N9F6-F1
#
_cell.length_a   1.000
_cell.length_b   1.000
_cell.length_c   1.000
_cell.angle_alpha   90.00
_cell.angle_beta   90.00
_cell.angle_gamma   90.00
#
_symmetry.space_group_name_H-M   'P 1'
#
loop_
_entity.id
_entity.type
_entity.pdbx_description
1 polymer ?
#
loop_
_entity_poly.entity_id
_entity_poly.type
_entity_poly.pdbx_seq_one_letter_code
_entity_poly.pdbx_strand_id
1 'polypeptide(L)'
;MTVPLELVPDTLTIARLAAAANVVLLAALIVIWGRLYREIRSTFTLGSIVFAVFLLAENVIALWYYFNPTPGLPPFAVEVMMVLQVLEALAIATLLYITWQ
;
A
#
# COMPACT_ATOMS: atom_id res chain seq x y z
N MET A 1 -20.93 20.05 14.76
CA MET A 1 -19.69 20.20 15.53
C MET A 1 -18.54 20.08 14.54
N THR A 2 -18.06 21.19 13.99
CA THR A 2 -16.97 21.21 13.02
C THR A 2 -15.66 21.04 13.79
N VAL A 3 -15.07 19.85 13.72
CA VAL A 3 -13.71 19.62 14.22
C VAL A 3 -12.79 20.61 13.51
N PRO A 4 -11.98 21.41 14.23
CA PRO A 4 -11.08 22.37 13.59
C PRO A 4 -10.05 21.60 12.77
N LEU A 5 -10.01 21.86 11.46
CA LEU A 5 -9.21 21.18 10.44
C LEU A 5 -7.70 21.44 10.51
N GLU A 6 -7.21 22.07 11.59
CA GLU A 6 -5.83 22.57 11.68
C GLU A 6 -4.81 21.57 12.27
N LEU A 7 -5.22 20.33 12.59
CA LEU A 7 -4.33 19.31 13.18
C LEU A 7 -4.24 18.00 12.38
N VAL A 8 -4.88 17.92 11.21
CA VAL A 8 -4.79 16.75 10.32
C VAL A 8 -3.82 17.12 9.19
N PRO A 9 -2.67 16.45 9.04
CA PRO A 9 -1.88 16.55 7.82
C PRO A 9 -2.82 16.30 6.64
N ASP A 10 -2.76 17.12 5.59
CA ASP A 10 -3.59 16.97 4.38
C ASP A 10 -3.80 15.48 4.09
N THR A 11 -5.04 14.99 4.20
CA THR A 11 -5.34 13.54 4.19
C THR A 11 -4.78 12.87 2.94
N LEU A 12 -4.70 13.63 1.86
CA LEU A 12 -4.03 13.27 0.61
C LEU A 12 -2.53 13.03 0.79
N THR A 13 -1.84 13.84 1.58
CA THR A 13 -0.43 13.66 1.91
C THR A 13 -0.20 12.37 2.70
N ILE A 14 -1.04 12.06 3.68
CA ILE A 14 -0.95 10.80 4.42
C ILE A 14 -1.19 9.62 3.48
N ALA A 15 -2.22 9.68 2.64
CA ALA A 15 -2.52 8.66 1.65
C ALA A 15 -1.34 8.42 0.69
N ARG A 16 -0.69 9.49 0.21
CA ARG A 16 0.52 9.42 -0.65
C ARG A 16 1.67 8.70 0.05
N LEU A 17 1.97 9.08 1.29
CA LEU A 17 3.06 8.47 2.06
C LEU A 17 2.80 6.98 2.33
N ALA A 18 1.57 6.63 2.70
CA ALA A 18 1.16 5.26 2.92
C ALA A 18 1.21 4.42 1.63
N ALA A 19 0.71 4.94 0.50
CA ALA A 19 0.80 4.25 -0.80
C ALA A 19 2.25 4.07 -1.24
N ALA A 20 3.10 5.08 -1.07
CA ALA A 20 4.52 4.96 -1.36
C ALA A 20 5.20 3.90 -0.48
N ALA A 21 4.85 3.83 0.80
CA ALA A 21 5.33 2.79 1.70
C ALA A 21 4.87 1.39 1.24
N ASN A 22 3.60 1.22 0.87
CA ASN A 22 3.07 -0.04 0.34
C ASN A 22 3.84 -0.50 -0.90
N VAL A 23 4.10 0.40 -1.84
CA VAL A 23 4.89 0.12 -3.05
C VAL A 23 6.28 -0.44 -2.69
N VAL A 24 6.99 0.22 -1.76
CA VAL A 24 8.33 -0.21 -1.33
C VAL A 24 8.29 -1.55 -0.61
N LEU A 25 7.35 -1.73 0.32
CA LEU A 25 7.21 -2.96 1.11
C LEU A 25 6.83 -4.15 0.23
N LEU A 26 5.89 -3.97 -0.71
CA LEU A 26 5.48 -5.02 -1.65
C LEU A 26 6.61 -5.39 -2.60
N ALA A 27 7.36 -4.41 -3.12
CA ALA A 27 8.53 -4.67 -3.94
C ALA A 27 9.57 -5.50 -3.18
N ALA A 28 9.82 -5.19 -1.90
CA ALA A 28 10.73 -5.96 -1.06
C ALA A 28 10.23 -7.41 -0.85
N LEU A 29 8.95 -7.60 -0.51
CA LEU A 29 8.33 -8.92 -0.36
C LEU A 29 8.43 -9.75 -1.65
N ILE A 30 8.12 -9.17 -2.81
CA ILE A 30 8.22 -9.85 -4.11
C ILE A 30 9.67 -10.29 -4.38
N VAL A 31 10.66 -9.46 -4.06
CA VAL A 31 12.08 -9.83 -4.20
C VAL A 31 12.44 -10.98 -3.27
N ILE A 32 12.04 -10.94 -2.00
CA ILE A 32 12.32 -11.99 -1.01
C ILE A 32 11.66 -13.30 -1.41
N TRP A 33 10.36 -13.29 -1.68
CA TRP A 33 9.62 -14.47 -2.10
C TRP A 33 10.07 -14.97 -3.46
N GLY A 34 10.48 -14.10 -4.37
CA GLY A 34 11.06 -14.49 -5.66
C GLY A 34 12.35 -15.28 -5.49
N ARG A 35 13.22 -14.91 -4.55
CA ARG A 35 14.40 -15.69 -4.19
C ARG A 35 14.00 -17.03 -3.56
N LEU A 36 13.09 -17.00 -2.58
CA LEU A 36 12.59 -18.19 -1.89
C LEU A 36 11.95 -19.20 -2.84
N TYR A 37 11.17 -18.73 -3.81
CA TYR A 37 10.51 -19.57 -4.80
C TYR A 37 11.51 -20.29 -5.71
N ARG A 38 12.66 -19.67 -6.03
CA ARG A 38 13.69 -20.33 -6.85
C ARG A 38 14.34 -21.51 -6.13
N GLU A 39 14.35 -21.49 -4.81
CA GLU A 39 14.91 -22.55 -3.96
C GLU A 39 13.88 -23.63 -3.63
N ILE A 40 12.72 -23.24 -3.09
CA ILE A 40 11.73 -24.17 -2.52
C ILE A 40 10.64 -24.55 -3.54
N ARG A 41 10.39 -23.71 -4.55
CA ARG A 41 9.33 -23.88 -5.57
C ARG A 41 7.92 -24.13 -5.01
N SER A 42 7.62 -23.55 -3.85
CA SER A 42 6.31 -23.67 -3.22
C SER A 42 5.22 -22.96 -4.02
N THR A 43 4.09 -23.65 -4.24
CA THR A 43 2.90 -23.09 -4.89
C THR A 43 2.25 -21.98 -4.06
N PHE A 44 2.34 -22.06 -2.73
CA PHE A 44 1.88 -21.01 -1.83
C PHE A 44 2.67 -19.72 -2.06
N THR A 45 4.00 -19.80 -2.10
CA THR A 45 4.88 -18.64 -2.37
C THR A 45 4.60 -18.03 -3.74
N LEU A 46 4.35 -18.85 -4.77
CA LEU A 46 3.95 -18.35 -6.08
C LEU A 46 2.63 -17.58 -6.00
N GLY A 47 1.63 -18.12 -5.30
CA GLY A 47 0.36 -17.45 -5.06
C GLY A 47 0.54 -16.11 -4.34
N SER A 48 1.38 -16.06 -3.30
CA SER A 48 1.70 -14.82 -2.58
C SER A 48 2.39 -13.79 -3.47
N ILE A 49 3.31 -14.20 -4.35
CA ILE A 49 3.95 -13.30 -5.32
C ILE A 49 2.91 -12.71 -6.27
N VAL A 50 2.04 -13.53 -6.85
CA VAL A 50 0.99 -13.07 -7.78
C VAL A 50 0.07 -12.07 -7.08
N PHE A 51 -0.38 -12.39 -5.86
CA PHE A 51 -1.18 -11.49 -5.04
C PHE A 51 -0.45 -10.15 -4.78
N ALA A 52 0.80 -10.19 -4.34
CA ALA A 52 1.58 -8.98 -4.08
C ALA A 52 1.84 -8.14 -5.33
N VAL A 53 1.99 -8.76 -6.52
CA VAL A 53 2.15 -8.03 -7.78
C VAL A 53 0.88 -7.26 -8.14
N PHE A 54 -0.30 -7.88 -8.00
CA PHE A 54 -1.56 -7.17 -8.23
C PHE A 54 -1.78 -6.04 -7.23
N LEU A 55 -1.50 -6.30 -5.95
CA LEU A 55 -1.60 -5.28 -4.91
C LEU A 55 -0.60 -4.15 -5.12
N LEU A 56 0.61 -4.45 -5.62
CA LEU A 56 1.61 -3.45 -6.00
C LEU A 56 1.10 -2.58 -7.15
N ALA A 57 0.50 -3.19 -8.18
CA ALA A 57 -0.08 -2.45 -9.29
C ALA A 57 -1.21 -1.51 -8.81
N GLU A 58 -2.09 -1.99 -7.92
CA GLU A 58 -3.14 -1.17 -7.29
C GLU A 58 -2.55 0.04 -6.56
N ASN A 59 -1.50 -0.15 -5.76
CA ASN A 59 -0.85 0.94 -5.02
C ASN A 59 -0.14 1.94 -5.94
N VAL A 60 0.49 1.46 -7.02
CA VAL A 60 1.11 2.34 -8.02
C VAL A 60 0.05 3.20 -8.71
N ILE A 61 -1.10 2.60 -9.06
CA ILE A 61 -2.23 3.33 -9.65
C ILE A 61 -2.81 4.34 -8.65
N ALA A 62 -2.99 3.95 -7.39
CA ALA A 62 -3.46 4.84 -6.33
C ALA A 62 -2.49 6.02 -6.13
N LEU A 63 -1.19 5.75 -6.09
CA LEU A 63 -0.18 6.79 -5.92
C LEU A 63 -0.19 7.76 -7.11
N TRP A 64 -0.27 7.26 -8.35
CA TRP A 64 -0.43 8.10 -9.54
C TRP A 64 -1.68 8.98 -9.46
N TYR A 65 -2.81 8.41 -9.00
CA TYR A 65 -4.06 9.15 -8.81
C TYR A 65 -3.92 10.24 -7.75
N TYR A 66 -3.24 9.98 -6.63
CA TYR A 66 -3.01 10.99 -5.60
C TYR A 66 -2.13 12.15 -6.06
N PHE A 67 -1.22 11.95 -7.01
CA PHE A 67 -0.44 13.03 -7.62
C PHE A 67 -1.22 13.79 -8.70
N ASN A 68 -2.26 13.18 -9.27
CA ASN A 68 -3.09 13.76 -10.33
C ASN A 68 -4.58 13.70 -9.96
N PRO A 69 -4.99 14.31 -8.84
CA PRO A 69 -6.37 14.18 -8.36
C PRO A 69 -7.35 14.82 -9.34
N THR A 70 -8.41 14.10 -9.68
CA THR A 70 -9.48 14.61 -10.55
C THR A 70 -10.17 15.81 -9.87
N PRO A 71 -10.41 16.91 -10.60
CA PRO A 71 -11.20 18.03 -10.08
C PRO A 71 -12.58 17.55 -9.60
N GLY A 72 -12.98 17.97 -8.39
CA GLY A 72 -14.27 17.61 -7.80
C GLY A 72 -14.28 16.31 -6.98
N LEU A 73 -13.13 15.70 -6.69
CA LEU A 73 -13.04 14.57 -5.78
C LEU A 73 -13.55 14.97 -4.37
N PRO A 74 -14.57 14.28 -3.81
CA PRO A 74 -15.10 14.63 -2.49
C PRO A 74 -14.05 14.42 -1.38
N PRO A 75 -13.92 15.33 -0.40
CA PRO A 75 -12.97 15.18 0.69
C PRO A 75 -13.11 13.86 1.48
N PHE A 76 -14.36 13.40 1.66
CA PHE A 76 -14.64 12.12 2.32
C PHE A 76 -14.06 10.91 1.57
N ALA A 77 -14.02 10.94 0.23
CA ALA A 77 -13.41 9.87 -0.56
C ALA A 77 -11.90 9.78 -0.27
N VAL A 78 -11.22 10.93 -0.21
CA VAL A 78 -9.78 11.01 0.12
C VAL A 78 -9.52 10.47 1.53
N GLU A 79 -10.40 10.75 2.49
CA GLU A 79 -10.28 10.25 3.87
C GLU A 79 -10.38 8.72 3.93
N VAL A 80 -11.37 8.13 3.24
CA VAL A 80 -11.52 6.67 3.17
C VAL A 80 -10.32 6.03 2.49
N MET A 81 -9.88 6.60 1.36
CA MET A 81 -8.69 6.13 0.63
C MET A 81 -7.43 6.16 1.50
N MET A 82 -7.24 7.23 2.27
CA MET A 82 -6.14 7.34 3.24
C MET A 82 -6.18 6.21 4.26
N VAL A 83 -7.35 5.95 4.86
CA VAL A 83 -7.51 4.86 5.84
C VAL A 83 -7.18 3.50 5.23
N LEU A 84 -7.68 3.22 4.02
CA LEU A 84 -7.36 1.97 3.31
C LEU A 84 -5.85 1.82 3.12
N GLN A 85 -5.17 2.87 2.67
CA GLN A 85 -3.72 2.84 2.42
C GLN A 85 -2.92 2.58 3.69
N VAL A 86 -3.32 3.19 4.81
CA VAL A 86 -2.65 3.01 6.11
C VAL A 86 -2.86 1.60 6.65
N LEU A 87 -4.09 1.08 6.60
CA LEU A 87 -4.37 -0.29 7.02
C LEU A 87 -3.60 -1.31 6.20
N GLU A 88 -3.53 -1.07 4.89
CA GLU A 88 -2.76 -1.90 3.99
C GLU A 88 -1.26 -1.86 4.32
N ALA A 89 -0.70 -0.68 4.60
CA ALA A 89 0.70 -0.55 5.03
C ALA A 89 1.02 -1.36 6.27
N LEU A 90 0.13 -1.33 7.26
CA LEU A 90 0.27 -2.13 8.47
C LEU A 90 0.22 -3.63 8.16
N ALA A 91 -0.67 -4.06 7.28
CA ALA A 91 -0.78 -5.45 6.87
C ALA A 91 0.48 -5.93 6.13
N ILE A 92 0.98 -5.17 5.16
CA ILE A 92 2.17 -5.51 4.38
C ILE A 92 3.42 -5.48 5.27
N ALA A 93 3.56 -4.48 6.14
CA ALA A 93 4.67 -4.41 7.08
C ALA A 93 4.68 -5.62 8.03
N THR A 94 3.50 -6.07 8.48
CA THR A 94 3.36 -7.29 9.29
C THR A 94 3.79 -8.52 8.50
N LEU A 95 3.37 -8.66 7.24
CA LEU A 95 3.79 -9.76 6.38
C LEU A 95 5.31 -9.77 6.13
N LEU A 96 5.90 -8.59 5.89
CA LEU A 96 7.34 -8.44 5.72
C LEU A 96 8.09 -8.82 6.98
N TYR A 97 7.63 -8.36 8.15
CA TYR A 97 8.20 -8.73 9.43
C TYR A 97 8.19 -10.25 9.64
N ILE A 98 7.04 -10.90 9.43
CA ILE A 98 6.90 -12.36 9.58
C ILE A 98 7.77 -13.10 8.57
N THR A 99 7.91 -12.59 7.35
CA THR A 99 8.76 -13.22 6.31
C THR A 99 10.25 -13.12 6.66
N TRP A 100 10.64 -12.10 7.43
CA TRP A 100 12.03 -11.88 7.82
C TRP A 100 12.46 -12.69 9.05
N GLN A 101 11.50 -13.05 9.91
CA GLN A 101 11.74 -13.95 11.06
C GLN A 101 12.05 -15.36 10.59
#